data_AF-A0A4Y2RVB7-F1
#
_entry.id   AF-A0A4Y2RVB7-F1
#
_cell.length_a   1.000
_cell.length_b   1.000
_cell.length_c   1.000
_cell.angle_alpha   90.00
_cell.angle_beta   90.00
_cell.angle_gamma   90.00
#
_symmetry.space_group_name_H-M   'P 1'
#
loop_
_entity.id
_entity.type
_entity.pdbx_description
1 polymer ?
#
loop_
_entity_poly.entity_id
_entity_poly.type
_entity_poly.pdbx_seq_one_letter_code
_entity_poly.pdbx_strand_id
1 'polypeptide(L)'
;MDGLIHAHKVIDASRYLPDEQKPIVFAVIERNSFFAHPENLLMFRVFGERRHVRELRLRRVLKARQSILSFKNIRNLITRALNFEASDDTKINDWSTTKLSSPPLLQKITKEVFNSFIKSGDTPDLDIKKFLYHTQAVDQCMKLLSEALLKVCGPQS
;
A
#
# COMPACT_ATOMS: atom_id res chain seq x y z
N MET A 1 10.01 -8.39 -3.98
CA MET A 1 9.63 -7.80 -2.70
C MET A 1 8.13 -7.86 -2.63
N ASP A 2 7.64 -8.75 -1.78
CA ASP A 2 6.23 -9.12 -1.71
C ASP A 2 5.61 -8.66 -0.38
N GLY A 3 6.28 -7.76 0.34
CA GLY A 3 5.85 -7.29 1.67
C GLY A 3 4.40 -6.81 1.71
N LEU A 4 3.92 -6.09 0.69
CA LEU A 4 2.52 -5.65 0.64
C LEU A 4 1.53 -6.81 0.42
N ILE A 5 1.93 -7.85 -0.31
CA ILE A 5 1.09 -9.05 -0.49
C ILE A 5 0.91 -9.74 0.86
N HIS A 6 2.01 -9.92 1.61
CA HIS A 6 1.97 -10.52 2.93
C HIS A 6 1.18 -9.66 3.91
N ALA A 7 1.31 -8.34 3.86
CA ALA A 7 0.49 -7.42 4.63
C ALA A 7 -1.02 -7.58 4.38
N HIS A 8 -1.44 -7.64 3.12
CA HIS A 8 -2.85 -7.89 2.80
C HIS A 8 -3.31 -9.24 3.35
N LYS A 9 -2.49 -10.29 3.22
CA LYS A 9 -2.79 -11.61 3.80
C LYS A 9 -2.91 -11.56 5.33
N VAL A 10 -2.07 -10.79 6.01
CA VAL A 10 -2.14 -10.61 7.48
C VAL A 10 -3.44 -9.90 7.88
N ILE A 11 -3.83 -8.84 7.16
CA ILE A 11 -5.10 -8.12 7.40
C ILE A 11 -6.31 -9.02 7.12
N ASP A 12 -6.25 -9.85 6.09
CA ASP A 12 -7.35 -10.74 5.74
C ASP A 12 -7.47 -11.91 6.75
N ALA A 13 -6.35 -12.53 7.10
CA ALA A 13 -6.32 -13.61 8.09
C ALA A 13 -6.74 -13.13 9.49
N SER A 14 -6.42 -11.89 9.86
CA SER A 14 -6.79 -11.36 11.18
C SER A 14 -8.30 -11.17 11.36
N ARG A 15 -9.09 -11.18 10.28
CA ARG A 15 -10.57 -11.14 10.35
C ARG A 15 -11.19 -12.36 11.01
N TYR A 16 -10.52 -13.50 10.89
CA TYR A 16 -10.99 -14.79 11.38
C TYR A 16 -10.60 -15.05 12.83
N LEU A 17 -9.89 -14.12 13.47
CA LEU A 17 -9.59 -14.20 14.89
C LEU A 17 -10.88 -14.11 15.74
N PRO A 18 -10.89 -14.65 16.96
CA PRO A 18 -11.96 -14.38 17.94
C PRO A 18 -12.11 -12.87 18.19
N ASP A 19 -13.34 -12.39 18.39
CA ASP A 19 -13.63 -10.96 18.56
C ASP A 19 -12.88 -10.33 19.75
N GLU A 20 -12.61 -11.10 20.79
CA GLU A 20 -11.81 -10.67 21.95
C GLU A 20 -10.34 -10.37 21.60
N GLN A 21 -9.79 -11.06 20.58
CA GLN A 21 -8.40 -10.94 20.17
C GLN A 21 -8.19 -9.90 19.07
N LYS A 22 -9.22 -9.66 18.24
CA LYS A 22 -9.19 -8.66 17.16
C LYS A 22 -8.66 -7.29 17.58
N PRO A 23 -9.14 -6.63 18.66
CA PRO A 23 -8.68 -5.28 18.99
C PRO A 23 -7.19 -5.22 19.31
N ILE A 24 -6.66 -6.24 19.99
CA ILE A 24 -5.22 -6.33 20.34
C ILE A 24 -4.39 -6.50 19.07
N VAL A 25 -4.79 -7.45 18.21
CA VAL A 25 -4.05 -7.75 16.98
C VAL A 25 -4.15 -6.60 15.98
N PHE A 26 -5.32 -6.00 15.81
CA PHE A 26 -5.51 -4.84 14.93
C PHE A 26 -4.65 -3.66 15.38
N ALA A 27 -4.60 -3.35 16.68
CA ALA A 27 -3.72 -2.30 17.20
C ALA A 27 -2.24 -2.56 16.91
N VAL A 28 -1.79 -3.82 17.03
CA VAL A 28 -0.41 -4.21 16.68
C VAL A 28 -0.15 -4.06 15.18
N ILE A 29 -1.08 -4.50 14.33
CA ILE A 29 -0.96 -4.36 12.87
C ILE A 29 -0.91 -2.87 12.49
N GLU A 30 -1.81 -2.04 13.00
CA GLU A 30 -1.84 -0.59 12.71
C GLU A 30 -0.54 0.10 13.12
N ARG A 31 -0.05 -0.19 14.34
CA ARG A 31 1.21 0.39 14.85
C ARG A 31 2.42 0.01 13.99
N ASN A 32 2.39 -1.16 13.35
CA ASN A 32 3.48 -1.65 12.50
C ASN A 32 3.19 -1.52 11.00
N SER A 33 2.09 -0.87 10.61
CA SER A 33 1.57 -0.86 9.24
C SER A 33 2.34 0.04 8.27
N PHE A 34 3.64 0.29 8.48
CA PHE A 34 4.43 1.19 7.64
C PHE A 34 4.41 0.79 6.16
N PHE A 35 4.14 -0.48 5.86
CA PHE A 35 3.88 -0.99 4.50
C PHE A 35 2.63 -0.42 3.83
N ALA A 36 1.59 -0.12 4.60
CA ALA A 36 0.34 0.44 4.12
C ALA A 36 0.38 1.97 4.05
N HIS A 37 1.56 2.57 4.22
CA HIS A 37 1.71 4.01 4.02
C HIS A 37 1.23 4.39 2.60
N PRO A 38 0.48 5.49 2.45
CA PRO A 38 -0.12 5.87 1.17
C PRO A 38 0.87 5.97 0.02
N GLU A 39 2.09 6.47 0.27
CA GLU A 39 3.15 6.53 -0.75
C GLU A 39 3.61 5.12 -1.18
N ASN A 40 3.73 4.17 -0.25
CA ASN A 40 4.15 2.79 -0.53
C ASN A 40 3.08 2.03 -1.32
N LEU A 41 1.81 2.24 -0.96
CA LEU A 41 0.66 1.69 -1.68
C LEU A 41 0.54 2.27 -3.11
N LEU A 42 0.94 3.52 -3.32
CA LEU A 42 1.03 4.10 -4.66
C LEU A 42 2.18 3.46 -5.46
N MET A 43 3.35 3.25 -4.85
CA MET A 43 4.51 2.66 -5.53
C MET A 43 4.29 1.20 -5.95
N PHE A 44 3.84 0.34 -5.03
CA PHE A 44 3.80 -1.12 -5.24
C PHE A 44 2.96 -1.54 -6.45
N ARG A 45 1.84 -0.86 -6.68
CA ARG A 45 0.83 -1.29 -7.67
C ARG A 45 0.73 -0.42 -8.91
N VAL A 46 1.49 0.67 -9.02
CA VAL A 46 1.74 1.34 -10.32
C VAL A 46 2.35 0.35 -11.31
N PHE A 47 3.15 -0.61 -10.81
CA PHE A 47 3.72 -1.74 -11.56
C PHE A 47 2.89 -3.03 -11.49
N GLY A 48 1.67 -2.99 -10.94
CA GLY A 48 0.82 -4.18 -10.78
C GLY A 48 0.13 -4.59 -12.08
N GLU A 49 -0.36 -5.83 -12.16
CA GLU A 49 -0.93 -6.41 -13.40
C GLU A 49 -2.35 -5.92 -13.74
N ARG A 50 -3.12 -5.46 -12.75
CA ARG A 50 -4.52 -5.02 -12.95
C ARG A 50 -4.60 -3.58 -13.49
N ARG A 51 -5.04 -3.43 -14.74
CA ARG A 51 -5.16 -2.14 -15.45
C ARG A 51 -5.92 -1.06 -14.67
N HIS A 52 -7.11 -1.37 -14.18
CA HIS A 52 -7.95 -0.41 -13.45
C HIS A 52 -7.28 0.09 -12.16
N VAL A 53 -6.54 -0.77 -11.45
CA VAL A 53 -5.78 -0.38 -10.26
C VAL A 53 -4.62 0.53 -10.63
N ARG A 54 -3.86 0.18 -11.68
CA ARG A 54 -2.76 1.03 -12.18
C ARG A 54 -3.24 2.43 -12.51
N GLU A 55 -4.31 2.53 -13.30
CA GLU A 55 -4.91 3.81 -13.70
C GLU A 55 -5.32 4.64 -12.49
N LEU A 56 -6.05 4.04 -11.55
CA LEU A 56 -6.48 4.72 -10.32
C LEU A 56 -5.29 5.26 -9.52
N ARG A 57 -4.19 4.50 -9.43
CA ARG A 57 -2.97 4.88 -8.71
C ARG A 57 -2.23 6.02 -9.41
N LEU A 58 -2.05 5.93 -10.73
CA LEU A 58 -1.43 7.00 -11.53
C LEU A 58 -2.20 8.32 -11.39
N ARG A 59 -3.55 8.27 -11.44
CA ARG A 59 -4.41 9.43 -11.19
C ARG A 59 -4.24 10.00 -9.78
N ARG A 60 -4.14 9.15 -8.75
CA ARG A 60 -3.87 9.59 -7.37
C ARG A 60 -2.50 10.25 -7.22
N VAL A 61 -1.46 9.75 -7.90
CA VAL A 61 -0.14 10.39 -7.94
C VAL A 61 -0.23 11.77 -8.59
N LEU A 62 -0.92 11.88 -9.74
CA LEU A 62 -1.15 13.17 -10.41
C LEU A 62 -1.89 14.16 -9.52
N LYS A 63 -2.93 13.71 -8.79
CA LYS A 63 -3.66 14.54 -7.81
C LYS A 63 -2.77 14.98 -6.65
N ALA A 64 -1.95 14.06 -6.09
CA ALA A 64 -1.02 14.37 -5.01
C ALA A 64 0.09 15.37 -5.41
N ARG A 65 0.42 15.43 -6.71
CA ARG A 65 1.30 16.46 -7.28
C ARG A 65 0.61 17.80 -7.52
N GLN A 66 -0.71 17.89 -7.46
CA GLN A 66 -1.43 19.16 -7.60
C GLN A 66 -1.67 19.79 -6.22
N SER A 67 -1.70 19.01 -5.15
CA SER A 67 -1.80 19.49 -3.77
C SER A 67 -0.51 20.14 -3.23
N ILE A 68 0.32 20.73 -4.10
CA ILE A 68 1.56 21.49 -3.78
C ILE A 68 1.21 22.81 -3.09
N LEU A 69 0.59 22.75 -1.92
CA LEU A 69 0.42 23.91 -1.04
C LEU A 69 1.27 23.82 0.23
N SER A 70 2.14 22.81 0.41
CA SER A 70 3.04 22.81 1.58
C SER A 70 4.36 22.05 1.38
N PHE A 71 5.27 22.56 0.54
CA PHE A 71 6.65 22.05 0.45
C PHE A 71 7.56 22.50 1.63
N LYS A 72 6.98 22.90 2.77
CA LYS A 72 7.71 23.23 4.01
C LYS A 72 7.60 22.15 5.10
N ASN A 73 6.82 21.08 4.88
CA ASN A 73 6.56 20.10 5.93
C ASN A 73 7.40 18.84 5.73
N ILE A 74 8.08 18.42 6.80
CA ILE A 74 8.69 17.11 6.95
C ILE A 74 7.64 16.04 6.56
N ARG A 75 8.06 15.04 5.75
CA ARG A 75 7.18 13.92 5.38
C ARG A 75 6.95 13.07 6.61
N ASN A 76 5.79 13.21 7.23
CA ASN A 76 5.39 12.39 8.35
C ASN A 76 4.93 11.02 7.83
N LEU A 77 5.76 9.99 8.02
CA LEU A 77 5.42 8.58 7.80
C LEU A 77 4.53 8.06 8.94
N ILE A 78 3.47 8.78 9.27
CA ILE A 78 2.50 8.36 10.28
C ILE A 78 1.50 7.43 9.60
N THR A 79 1.49 6.19 10.03
CA THR A 79 0.48 5.20 9.67
C THR A 79 -0.85 5.55 10.32
N ARG A 80 -1.90 5.62 9.49
CA ARG A 80 -3.29 5.89 9.91
C ARG A 80 -4.04 4.57 10.16
N ALA A 81 -5.28 4.70 10.62
CA ALA A 81 -6.22 3.60 10.76
C ALA A 81 -6.35 2.80 9.46
N LEU A 82 -6.14 1.49 9.55
CA LEU A 82 -6.30 0.58 8.43
C LEU A 82 -7.76 0.14 8.35
N ASN A 83 -8.26 -0.01 7.13
CA ASN A 83 -9.53 -0.66 6.91
C ASN A 83 -9.34 -2.18 6.97
N PHE A 84 -9.57 -2.77 8.15
CA PHE A 84 -9.52 -4.22 8.34
C PHE A 84 -10.63 -4.96 7.58
N GLU A 85 -11.68 -4.29 7.10
CA GLU A 85 -12.75 -4.88 6.29
C GLU A 85 -12.50 -4.77 4.78
N ALA A 86 -11.34 -4.24 4.37
CA ALA A 86 -11.01 -4.02 2.96
C ALA A 86 -11.02 -5.31 2.13
N SER A 87 -11.98 -5.45 1.21
CA SER A 87 -12.04 -6.57 0.27
C SER A 87 -10.83 -6.68 -0.66
N ASP A 88 -10.08 -5.58 -0.84
CA ASP A 88 -8.90 -5.51 -1.68
C ASP A 88 -7.86 -4.49 -1.17
N ASP A 89 -6.64 -4.58 -1.70
CA ASP A 89 -5.51 -3.69 -1.44
C ASP A 89 -5.75 -2.22 -1.84
N THR A 90 -6.78 -1.94 -2.64
CA THR A 90 -7.18 -0.58 -3.01
C THR A 90 -7.97 0.10 -1.91
N LYS A 91 -8.62 -0.66 -1.04
CA LYS A 91 -9.47 -0.19 0.07
C LYS A 91 -8.82 -0.27 1.45
N ILE A 92 -7.61 -0.83 1.57
CA ILE A 92 -6.85 -0.92 2.84
C ILE A 92 -6.75 0.44 3.55
N ASN A 93 -6.59 1.52 2.78
CA ASN A 93 -6.45 2.86 3.32
C ASN A 93 -7.61 3.75 2.86
N ASP A 94 -8.10 4.60 3.75
CA ASP A 94 -9.12 5.58 3.37
C ASP A 94 -8.48 6.74 2.59
N TRP A 95 -8.63 6.70 1.26
CA TRP A 95 -8.08 7.70 0.34
C TRP A 95 -8.80 9.05 0.40
N SER A 96 -9.95 9.14 1.06
CA SER A 96 -10.70 10.39 1.19
C SER A 96 -10.13 11.28 2.29
N THR A 97 -9.77 10.70 3.44
CA THR A 97 -9.21 11.41 4.59
C THR A 97 -7.69 11.47 4.58
N THR A 98 -7.04 10.57 3.83
CA THR A 98 -5.58 10.47 3.77
C THR A 98 -4.95 11.66 3.06
N LYS A 99 -4.01 12.33 3.74
CA LYS A 99 -3.14 13.32 3.12
C LYS A 99 -2.18 12.63 2.14
N LEU A 100 -2.44 12.79 0.84
CA LEU A 100 -1.60 12.23 -0.20
C LEU A 100 -0.42 13.14 -0.50
N SER A 101 0.76 12.54 -0.57
CA SER A 101 1.97 13.16 -1.07
C SER A 101 2.47 12.34 -2.27
N SER A 102 3.06 13.01 -3.26
CA SER A 102 3.65 12.31 -4.40
C SER A 102 4.88 11.53 -3.92
N PRO A 103 4.98 10.23 -4.23
CA PRO A 103 6.18 9.47 -3.93
C PRO A 103 7.43 10.14 -4.54
N PRO A 104 8.54 10.29 -3.79
CA PRO A 104 9.78 10.91 -4.27
C PRO A 104 10.32 10.23 -5.54
N LEU A 105 10.26 8.90 -5.57
CA LEU A 105 10.73 8.09 -6.70
C LEU A 105 9.95 8.39 -7.98
N LEU A 106 8.67 8.74 -7.85
CA LEU A 106 7.85 9.13 -8.99
C LEU A 106 8.05 10.59 -9.35
N GLN A 107 8.60 11.46 -8.49
CA GLN A 107 8.60 12.91 -8.70
C GLN A 107 9.30 13.36 -9.99
N LYS A 108 10.32 12.62 -10.44
CA LYS A 108 11.08 12.93 -11.67
C LYS A 108 10.33 12.58 -12.96
N ILE A 109 9.28 11.75 -12.89
CA ILE A 109 8.51 11.34 -14.08
C ILE A 109 7.55 12.47 -14.47
N THR A 110 7.45 12.79 -15.75
CA THR A 110 6.59 13.88 -16.19
C THR A 110 5.10 13.50 -16.17
N LYS A 111 4.21 14.50 -16.19
CA LYS A 111 2.75 14.24 -16.16
C LYS A 111 2.30 13.58 -17.48
N GLU A 112 2.96 13.94 -18.57
CA GLU A 112 2.71 13.44 -19.93
C GLU A 112 2.96 11.93 -20.00
N VAL A 113 4.05 11.45 -19.38
CA VAL A 113 4.37 10.02 -19.28
C VAL A 113 3.31 9.27 -18.46
N PHE A 114 2.80 9.83 -17.36
CA PHE A 114 1.69 9.19 -16.65
C PHE A 114 0.40 9.18 -17.46
N ASN A 115 0.11 10.25 -18.19
CA ASN A 115 -1.06 10.31 -19.05
C ASN A 115 -0.98 9.32 -20.22
N SER A 116 0.21 9.07 -20.78
CA SER A 116 0.38 8.05 -21.82
C SER A 116 0.12 6.64 -21.27
N PHE A 117 0.59 6.30 -20.07
CA PHE A 117 0.30 5.02 -19.41
C PHE A 117 -1.17 4.86 -19.03
N ILE A 118 -1.83 5.94 -18.58
CA ILE A 118 -3.28 5.92 -18.32
C ILE A 118 -4.07 5.61 -19.61
N LYS A 119 -3.67 6.22 -20.73
CA LYS A 119 -4.37 6.04 -22.03
C LYS A 119 -4.12 4.66 -22.64
N SER A 120 -2.86 4.26 -22.76
CA SER A 120 -2.47 2.94 -23.30
C SER A 120 -2.99 1.80 -22.43
N GLY A 121 -2.99 2.01 -21.11
CA GLY A 121 -3.25 0.94 -20.15
C GLY A 121 -2.03 0.04 -19.94
N ASP A 122 -0.88 0.35 -20.53
CA ASP A 122 0.33 -0.46 -20.41
C ASP A 122 0.90 -0.40 -18.99
N THR A 123 1.70 -1.41 -18.65
CA THR A 123 2.52 -1.35 -17.44
C THR A 123 3.60 -0.30 -17.61
N PRO A 124 3.72 0.67 -16.68
CA PRO A 124 4.78 1.66 -16.73
C PRO A 124 6.14 1.00 -16.70
N ASP A 125 6.86 1.05 -17.82
CA ASP A 125 8.26 0.66 -17.89
C ASP A 125 9.11 1.81 -17.38
N LEU A 126 9.09 1.98 -16.07
CA LEU A 126 9.91 2.97 -15.37
C LEU A 126 11.09 2.21 -14.79
N ASP A 127 12.32 2.66 -15.07
CA ASP A 127 13.55 2.15 -14.42
C ASP A 127 13.64 2.62 -12.96
N ILE A 128 12.56 2.40 -12.23
CA ILE A 128 12.50 2.46 -10.79
C ILE A 128 12.71 1.03 -10.38
N LYS A 129 13.98 0.67 -10.09
CA LYS A 129 14.30 -0.51 -9.28
C LYS A 129 13.22 -0.63 -8.19
N LYS A 130 12.63 -1.81 -8.01
CA LYS A 130 11.54 -2.13 -7.08
C LYS A 130 11.92 -1.79 -5.62
N PHE A 131 12.09 -0.50 -5.34
CA PHE A 131 12.41 0.09 -4.06
C PHE A 131 11.07 0.32 -3.38
N LEU A 132 10.63 -0.70 -2.66
CA LEU A 132 9.76 -0.43 -1.53
C LEU A 132 10.63 0.16 -0.43
N TYR A 133 10.03 1.03 0.39
CA TYR A 133 10.71 1.69 1.52
C TYR A 133 11.05 0.72 2.67
N HIS A 134 11.18 -0.58 2.40
CA HIS A 134 11.29 -1.64 3.39
C HIS A 134 12.62 -2.36 3.27
N THR A 135 13.15 -2.78 4.42
CA THR A 135 14.31 -3.66 4.48
C THR A 135 13.89 -5.10 4.18
N GLN A 136 14.81 -5.90 3.66
CA GLN A 136 14.58 -7.34 3.41
C GLN A 136 14.10 -8.08 4.68
N ALA A 137 14.57 -7.67 5.85
CA ALA A 137 14.17 -8.25 7.13
C ALA A 137 12.66 -8.04 7.41
N VAL A 138 12.12 -6.86 7.12
CA VAL A 138 10.68 -6.58 7.30
C VAL A 138 9.84 -7.47 6.36
N ASP A 139 10.27 -7.61 5.11
CA ASP A 139 9.60 -8.51 4.15
C ASP A 139 9.59 -9.97 4.64
N GLN A 140 10.71 -10.45 5.20
CA GLN A 140 10.83 -11.81 5.74
C GLN A 140 9.96 -12.01 6.99
N CYS A 141 9.94 -11.05 7.92
CA CYS A 141 9.07 -11.12 9.10
C CYS A 141 7.60 -11.15 8.71
N MET A 142 7.17 -10.31 7.76
CA MET A 142 5.79 -10.28 7.30
C MET A 142 5.38 -11.58 6.61
N LYS A 143 6.30 -12.18 5.85
CA LYS A 143 6.09 -13.50 5.25
C LYS A 143 5.83 -14.56 6.33
N LEU A 144 6.72 -14.68 7.31
CA LEU A 144 6.58 -15.64 8.41
C LEU A 144 5.28 -15.41 9.21
N LEU A 145 4.97 -14.15 9.52
CA LEU A 145 3.74 -13.78 10.21
C LEU A 145 2.50 -14.19 9.42
N SER A 146 2.49 -13.93 8.11
CA SER A 146 1.36 -14.31 7.26
C SER A 146 1.19 -15.82 7.16
N GLU A 147 2.28 -16.59 7.05
CA GLU A 147 2.25 -18.05 7.00
C GLU A 147 1.74 -18.64 8.32
N ALA A 148 2.21 -18.10 9.46
CA ALA A 148 1.75 -18.50 10.78
C ALA A 148 0.26 -18.17 10.99
N LEU A 149 -0.17 -16.96 10.64
CA LEU A 149 -1.57 -16.57 10.77
C LEU A 149 -2.48 -17.40 9.87
N LEU A 150 -2.10 -17.68 8.63
CA LEU A 150 -2.88 -18.54 7.74
C LEU A 150 -3.00 -19.98 8.27
N LYS A 151 -1.97 -20.48 8.96
CA LYS A 151 -2.01 -21.81 9.60
C LYS A 151 -2.97 -21.86 10.80
N VAL A 152 -3.15 -20.76 11.52
CA VAL A 152 -3.96 -20.71 12.75
C VAL A 152 -5.39 -20.22 12.48
N CYS A 153 -5.54 -19.23 11.60
CA CYS A 153 -6.75 -18.43 11.38
C CYS A 153 -7.27 -18.56 9.93
N GLY A 154 -6.75 -19.50 9.13
CA GLY A 154 -7.25 -19.73 7.78
C GLY A 154 -8.71 -20.19 7.80
N PRO A 155 -9.47 -19.98 6.70
CA PRO A 155 -10.79 -20.57 6.58
C PRO A 155 -10.69 -22.08 6.82
N GLN A 156 -11.49 -22.62 7.75
CA GLN A 156 -11.59 -24.07 7.93
C GLN A 156 -12.02 -24.66 6.58
N SER A 157 -11.15 -25.49 6.01
CA SER A 157 -11.46 -26.23 4.79
C SER A 157 -12.46 -27.35 5.05
#